data_AF-A0A453LS76-F1
#
_entry.id   AF-A0A453LS76-F1
#
_cell.length_a   1.000
_cell.length_b   1.000
_cell.length_c   1.000
_cell.angle_alpha   90.00
_cell.angle_beta   90.00
_cell.angle_gamma   90.00
#
_symmetry.space_group_name_H-M   'P 1'
#
loop_
_entity.id
_entity.type
_entity.pdbx_description
1 polymer ?
#
loop_
_entity_poly.entity_id
_entity_poly.type
_entity_poly.pdbx_seq_one_letter_code
_entity_poly.pdbx_strand_id
1 'polypeptide(L)'
;MEARDNGALKEAKDKLEKRVEELTWRLDVEKHLRVDLEVAKGQEITKLQSALQEMQEKLEQAHAAIINEKEAAKLAIEQAPPKIVEVPVVDNAKVELLTSQNEELETELGTFRTKAEDLEKKLFEIQKQSDELSREAQERDSKINELQEMIARLETNLSNMESENHVLRQQSLLASADDDNKTKQIESLESKIAILESENQVLCSNPAPAVQAVVNPEVIQPSVMKNSHQVLENGHQLGEPKMEEVVVPPIKNLSKQQSLTDRQQENHDILIKSLAEDRRYDNRRPAAACIVYKSLLHWHSFEAEKTNIFDRIIHTIRSSVENAESSGELAYWLSTTSTLLYLLQNTLKASSSSTKVPNRSRTATGNLFNRMVQNARSSSSG
;
A
#
# COMPACT_ATOMS: atom_id res chain seq x y z
N MET A 1 -19.49 -9.60 44.92
CA MET A 1 -18.92 -9.77 43.56
C MET A 1 -20.06 -9.79 42.53
N GLU A 2 -21.11 -10.58 42.78
CA GLU A 2 -22.33 -10.72 41.94
C GLU A 2 -23.02 -9.42 41.48
N ALA A 3 -23.13 -8.39 42.31
CA ALA A 3 -23.79 -7.14 41.91
C ALA A 3 -23.00 -6.33 40.85
N ARG A 4 -21.67 -6.45 40.83
CA ARG A 4 -20.81 -5.79 39.82
C ARG A 4 -20.88 -6.54 38.49
N ASP A 5 -20.89 -7.87 38.55
CA ASP A 5 -20.96 -8.73 37.37
C ASP A 5 -22.31 -8.60 36.65
N ASN A 6 -23.41 -8.45 37.40
CA ASN A 6 -24.74 -8.22 36.83
C ASN A 6 -24.86 -6.84 36.16
N GLY A 7 -24.16 -5.82 36.67
CA GLY A 7 -24.08 -4.50 36.04
C GLY A 7 -23.30 -4.50 34.73
N ALA A 8 -22.15 -5.19 34.71
CA ALA A 8 -21.34 -5.35 33.50
C ALA A 8 -22.08 -6.12 32.39
N LEU A 9 -22.84 -7.17 32.76
CA LEU A 9 -23.65 -7.93 31.83
C LEU A 9 -24.78 -7.08 31.22
N LYS A 10 -25.43 -6.23 32.02
CA LYS A 10 -26.46 -5.31 31.54
C LYS A 10 -25.87 -4.28 30.57
N GLU A 11 -24.72 -3.69 30.90
CA GLU A 11 -24.05 -2.74 30.00
C GLU A 11 -23.61 -3.39 28.68
N ALA A 12 -23.10 -4.62 28.74
CA ALA A 12 -22.77 -5.40 27.55
C ALA A 12 -24.00 -5.69 26.69
N LYS A 13 -25.14 -6.04 27.32
CA LYS A 13 -26.42 -6.24 26.64
C LYS A 13 -26.89 -4.95 25.97
N ASP A 14 -26.90 -3.82 26.67
CA ASP A 14 -27.34 -2.53 26.14
C ASP A 14 -26.44 -2.08 24.96
N LYS A 15 -25.13 -2.35 25.03
CA LYS A 15 -24.19 -2.11 23.93
C LYS A 15 -24.47 -3.00 22.72
N LEU A 16 -24.76 -4.28 22.95
CA LEU A 16 -25.12 -5.21 21.88
C LEU A 16 -26.44 -4.81 21.22
N GLU A 17 -27.44 -4.42 21.99
CA GLU A 17 -28.74 -3.97 21.49
C GLU A 17 -28.59 -2.74 20.59
N LYS A 18 -27.83 -1.72 21.03
CA LYS A 18 -27.48 -0.56 20.19
C LYS A 18 -26.75 -0.93 18.90
N ARG A 19 -25.83 -1.90 18.98
CA ARG A 19 -25.10 -2.39 17.78
C ARG A 19 -26.01 -3.11 16.82
N VAL A 20 -26.96 -3.90 17.32
CA VAL A 20 -27.96 -4.59 16.49
C VAL A 20 -28.87 -3.58 15.81
N GLU A 21 -29.36 -2.56 16.52
CA GLU A 21 -30.15 -1.48 15.92
C GLU A 21 -29.37 -0.72 14.84
N GLU A 22 -28.11 -0.35 15.12
CA GLU A 22 -27.24 0.34 14.17
C GLU A 22 -26.99 -0.50 12.91
N LEU A 23 -26.68 -1.80 13.08
CA LEU A 23 -26.47 -2.71 11.96
C LEU A 23 -27.74 -2.95 11.16
N THR A 24 -28.90 -3.04 11.83
CA THR A 24 -30.21 -3.17 11.18
C THR A 24 -30.52 -1.95 10.33
N TRP A 25 -30.27 -0.75 10.86
CA TRP A 25 -30.44 0.50 10.12
C TRP A 25 -29.48 0.60 8.93
N ARG A 26 -28.20 0.27 9.12
CA ARG A 26 -27.21 0.25 8.02
C ARG A 26 -27.58 -0.74 6.92
N LEU A 27 -28.05 -1.92 7.31
CA LEU A 27 -28.48 -2.94 6.36
C LEU A 27 -29.70 -2.45 5.54
N ASP A 28 -30.64 -1.76 6.18
CA ASP A 28 -31.82 -1.23 5.49
C ASP A 28 -31.45 -0.13 4.49
N VAL A 29 -30.56 0.80 4.89
CA VAL A 29 -30.04 1.85 3.99
C VAL A 29 -29.28 1.24 2.80
N GLU A 30 -28.41 0.26 3.05
CA GLU A 30 -27.66 -0.43 1.99
C GLU A 30 -28.60 -1.15 1.02
N LYS A 31 -29.68 -1.78 1.52
CA LYS A 31 -30.71 -2.40 0.66
C LYS A 31 -31.40 -1.38 -0.24
N HIS A 32 -31.81 -0.23 0.31
CA HIS A 32 -32.42 0.84 -0.48
C HIS A 32 -31.46 1.38 -1.55
N LEU A 33 -30.20 1.64 -1.17
CA LEU A 33 -29.17 2.09 -2.12
C LEU A 33 -28.93 1.09 -3.26
N ARG A 34 -28.95 -0.23 -2.96
CA ARG A 34 -28.84 -1.26 -4.00
C ARG A 34 -30.02 -1.25 -4.97
N VAL A 35 -31.23 -1.09 -4.46
CA VAL A 35 -32.43 -0.99 -5.31
C VAL A 35 -32.36 0.26 -6.19
N ASP A 36 -32.02 1.42 -5.62
CA ASP A 36 -31.89 2.67 -6.38
C ASP A 36 -30.81 2.57 -7.48
N LEU A 37 -29.67 1.93 -7.17
CA LEU A 37 -28.62 1.66 -8.15
C LEU A 37 -29.09 0.73 -9.26
N GLU A 38 -29.84 -0.32 -8.94
CA GLU A 38 -30.38 -1.25 -9.93
C GLU A 38 -31.40 -0.55 -10.85
N VAL A 39 -32.27 0.29 -10.29
CA VAL A 39 -33.21 1.11 -11.05
C VAL A 39 -32.48 2.10 -11.96
N ALA A 40 -31.46 2.79 -11.45
CA ALA A 40 -30.67 3.73 -12.24
C ALA A 40 -29.94 3.04 -13.40
N LYS A 41 -29.34 1.86 -13.16
CA LYS A 41 -28.74 1.04 -14.22
C LYS A 41 -29.77 0.62 -15.27
N GLY A 42 -30.96 0.18 -14.84
CA GLY A 42 -32.04 -0.17 -15.76
C GLY A 42 -32.46 1.01 -16.65
N GLN A 43 -32.56 2.21 -16.08
CA GLN A 43 -32.85 3.44 -16.85
C GLN A 43 -31.72 3.82 -17.82
N GLU A 44 -30.46 3.61 -17.46
CA GLU A 44 -29.33 3.87 -18.34
C GLU A 44 -29.29 2.87 -19.50
N ILE A 45 -29.55 1.58 -19.21
CA ILE A 45 -29.64 0.53 -20.24
C ILE A 45 -30.75 0.84 -21.25
N THR A 46 -31.94 1.25 -20.80
CA THR A 46 -33.03 1.59 -21.73
C THR A 46 -32.70 2.81 -22.58
N LYS A 47 -32.07 3.84 -22.01
CA LYS A 47 -31.59 5.00 -22.79
C LYS A 47 -30.55 4.61 -23.84
N LEU A 48 -29.58 3.77 -23.48
CA LEU A 48 -28.56 3.28 -24.41
C LEU A 48 -29.19 2.43 -25.52
N GLN A 49 -30.14 1.56 -25.18
CA GLN A 49 -30.88 0.76 -26.16
C GLN A 49 -31.67 1.64 -27.15
N SER A 50 -32.39 2.66 -26.66
CA SER A 50 -33.11 3.60 -27.53
C SER A 50 -32.17 4.38 -28.45
N ALA A 51 -31.03 4.88 -27.94
CA ALA A 51 -30.06 5.59 -28.76
C ALA A 51 -29.40 4.69 -29.83
N LEU A 52 -29.13 3.43 -29.49
CA LEU A 52 -28.60 2.45 -30.44
C LEU A 52 -29.61 2.16 -31.55
N GLN A 53 -30.90 2.01 -31.21
CA GLN A 53 -31.95 1.79 -32.20
C GLN A 53 -32.13 3.01 -33.12
N GLU A 54 -32.08 4.24 -32.58
CA GLU A 54 -32.15 5.46 -33.39
C GLU A 54 -30.97 5.58 -34.36
N MET A 55 -29.76 5.22 -33.92
CA MET A 55 -28.57 5.22 -34.78
C MET A 55 -28.68 4.17 -35.89
N GLN A 56 -29.18 2.98 -35.57
CA GLN A 56 -29.42 1.91 -36.54
C GLN A 56 -30.42 2.35 -37.61
N GLU A 57 -31.52 3.00 -37.22
CA GLU A 57 -32.52 3.53 -38.15
C GLU A 57 -31.93 4.60 -39.07
N LYS A 58 -31.11 5.52 -38.54
CA LYS A 58 -30.41 6.54 -39.36
C LYS A 58 -29.44 5.91 -40.35
N LEU A 59 -28.76 4.84 -39.97
CA LEU A 59 -27.85 4.10 -40.87
C LEU A 59 -28.63 3.46 -42.03
N GLU A 60 -29.76 2.81 -41.73
CA GLU A 60 -30.65 2.23 -42.74
C GLU A 60 -31.22 3.30 -43.69
N GLN A 61 -31.64 4.45 -43.15
CA GLN A 61 -32.10 5.59 -43.96
C GLN A 61 -30.99 6.13 -44.87
N ALA A 62 -29.75 6.28 -44.37
CA ALA A 62 -28.62 6.73 -45.16
C ALA A 62 -28.26 5.73 -46.28
N HIS A 63 -28.29 4.44 -45.99
CA HIS A 63 -28.08 3.40 -47.00
C HIS A 63 -29.16 3.44 -48.10
N ALA A 64 -30.43 3.61 -47.73
CA ALA A 64 -31.51 3.76 -48.69
C ALA A 64 -31.33 5.02 -49.57
N ALA A 65 -30.90 6.15 -48.98
CA ALA A 65 -30.62 7.37 -49.72
C ALA A 65 -29.50 7.19 -50.75
N ILE A 66 -28.39 6.52 -50.37
CA ILE A 66 -27.27 6.23 -51.29
C ILE A 66 -27.73 5.37 -52.47
N ILE A 67 -28.59 4.36 -52.24
CA ILE A 67 -29.12 3.52 -53.30
C ILE A 67 -29.96 4.37 -54.26
N ASN A 68 -30.87 5.19 -53.73
CA ASN A 68 -31.72 6.08 -54.53
C ASN A 68 -30.90 7.09 -55.34
N GLU A 69 -29.86 7.70 -54.75
CA GLU A 69 -28.97 8.61 -55.46
C GLU A 69 -28.20 7.91 -56.58
N LYS A 70 -27.73 6.67 -56.36
CA LYS A 70 -27.06 5.86 -57.39
C LYS A 70 -28.00 5.53 -58.55
N GLU A 71 -29.24 5.17 -58.26
CA GLU A 71 -30.25 4.91 -59.29
C GLU A 71 -30.63 6.18 -60.06
N ALA A 72 -30.81 7.30 -59.37
CA ALA A 72 -31.06 8.60 -60.00
C ALA A 72 -29.90 9.04 -60.90
N ALA A 73 -28.66 8.87 -60.46
CA ALA A 73 -27.47 9.16 -61.27
C ALA A 73 -27.40 8.27 -62.52
N LYS A 74 -27.73 6.98 -62.39
CA LYS A 74 -27.79 6.05 -63.53
C LYS A 74 -28.85 6.48 -64.55
N LEU A 75 -30.05 6.84 -64.09
CA LEU A 75 -31.13 7.32 -64.95
C LEU A 75 -30.77 8.64 -65.66
N ALA A 76 -30.08 9.55 -64.96
CA ALA A 76 -29.60 10.80 -65.55
C ALA A 76 -28.55 10.57 -66.65
N ILE A 77 -27.69 9.56 -66.50
CA ILE A 77 -26.72 9.13 -67.54
C ILE A 77 -27.46 8.52 -68.74
N GLU A 78 -28.47 7.68 -68.51
CA GLU A 78 -29.24 7.02 -69.57
C GLU A 78 -30.11 7.98 -70.38
N GLN A 79 -30.69 8.99 -69.71
CA GLN A 79 -31.53 10.03 -70.36
C GLN A 79 -30.70 11.15 -71.00
N ALA A 80 -29.38 11.20 -70.77
CA ALA A 80 -28.53 12.17 -71.44
C ALA A 80 -28.52 11.88 -72.96
N PRO A 81 -28.75 12.89 -73.83
CA PRO A 81 -28.73 12.67 -75.27
C PRO A 81 -27.38 12.07 -75.69
N PRO A 82 -27.36 11.10 -76.63
CA PRO A 82 -26.13 10.49 -77.09
C PRO A 82 -25.25 11.57 -77.72
N LYS A 83 -24.26 12.03 -76.96
CA LYS A 83 -23.29 12.98 -77.45
C LYS A 83 -22.33 12.20 -78.34
N ILE A 84 -22.53 12.27 -79.65
CA ILE A 84 -21.48 11.98 -80.62
C ILE A 84 -20.41 13.05 -80.40
N VAL A 85 -19.52 12.77 -79.46
CA VAL A 85 -18.27 13.49 -79.30
C VAL A 85 -17.29 12.69 -80.14
N GLU A 86 -16.84 13.27 -81.25
CA GLU A 86 -15.56 12.90 -81.85
C GLU A 86 -14.58 12.77 -80.69
N VAL A 87 -14.07 11.56 -80.46
CA VAL A 87 -13.09 11.26 -79.43
C VAL A 87 -12.04 12.36 -79.50
N PRO A 88 -11.96 13.27 -78.51
CA PRO A 88 -10.89 14.24 -78.48
C PRO A 88 -9.64 13.39 -78.44
N VAL A 89 -8.76 13.57 -79.43
CA VAL A 89 -7.43 12.96 -79.40
C VAL A 89 -6.84 13.37 -78.07
N VAL A 90 -6.86 12.45 -77.10
CA VAL A 90 -6.30 12.68 -75.78
C VAL A 90 -4.83 12.91 -76.03
N ASP A 91 -4.29 14.05 -75.58
CA ASP A 91 -2.87 14.36 -75.73
C ASP A 91 -2.04 13.18 -75.24
N ASN A 92 -1.48 12.40 -76.18
CA ASN A 92 -0.82 11.12 -75.91
C ASN A 92 0.31 11.29 -74.87
N ALA A 93 0.95 12.46 -74.85
CA ALA A 93 1.98 12.84 -73.89
C ALA A 93 1.45 12.98 -72.44
N LYS A 94 0.22 13.48 -72.25
CA LYS A 94 -0.39 13.58 -70.92
C LYS A 94 -0.80 12.21 -70.39
N VAL A 95 -1.24 11.33 -71.28
CA VAL A 95 -1.53 9.93 -70.93
C VAL A 95 -0.24 9.25 -70.49
N GLU A 96 0.83 9.32 -71.28
CA GLU A 96 2.14 8.74 -70.92
C GLU A 96 2.65 9.26 -69.58
N LEU A 97 2.58 10.58 -69.31
CA LEU A 97 2.99 11.14 -68.02
C LEU A 97 2.18 10.58 -66.84
N LEU A 98 0.84 10.51 -66.99
CA LEU A 98 -0.03 9.95 -65.97
C LEU A 98 0.20 8.45 -65.78
N THR A 99 0.52 7.72 -66.86
CA THR A 99 0.88 6.30 -66.80
C THR A 99 2.17 6.09 -66.02
N SER A 100 3.22 6.87 -66.31
CA SER A 100 4.49 6.80 -65.56
C SER A 100 4.32 7.18 -64.09
N GLN A 101 3.52 8.20 -63.78
CA GLN A 101 3.22 8.56 -62.39
C GLN A 101 2.42 7.47 -61.66
N ASN A 102 1.48 6.81 -62.33
CA ASN A 102 0.75 5.69 -61.74
C ASN A 102 1.67 4.49 -61.48
N GLU A 103 2.60 4.19 -62.38
CA GLU A 103 3.62 3.15 -62.15
C GLU A 103 4.52 3.50 -60.96
N GLU A 104 4.99 4.75 -60.86
CA GLU A 104 5.78 5.21 -59.71
C GLU A 104 5.00 5.08 -58.39
N LEU A 105 3.76 5.56 -58.35
CA LEU A 105 2.87 5.41 -57.19
C LEU A 105 2.59 3.94 -56.84
N GLU A 106 2.42 3.07 -57.84
CA GLU A 106 2.28 1.62 -57.59
C GLU A 106 3.53 1.03 -56.95
N THR A 107 4.72 1.42 -57.40
CA THR A 107 5.97 0.96 -56.77
C THR A 107 6.10 1.46 -55.34
N GLU A 108 5.80 2.74 -55.08
CA GLU A 108 5.82 3.30 -53.72
C GLU A 108 4.82 2.59 -52.81
N LEU A 109 3.57 2.41 -53.26
CA LEU A 109 2.55 1.67 -52.53
C LEU A 109 2.98 0.23 -52.23
N GLY A 110 3.67 -0.43 -53.16
CA GLY A 110 4.28 -1.74 -52.95
C GLY A 110 5.32 -1.72 -51.83
N THR A 111 6.22 -0.73 -51.81
CA THR A 111 7.22 -0.59 -50.73
C THR A 111 6.61 -0.23 -49.38
N PHE A 112 5.53 0.56 -49.35
CA PHE A 112 4.83 0.86 -48.11
C PHE A 112 4.08 -0.36 -47.58
N ARG A 113 3.48 -1.18 -48.46
CA ARG A 113 2.83 -2.43 -48.08
C ARG A 113 3.80 -3.40 -47.42
N THR A 114 4.97 -3.63 -48.03
CA THR A 114 5.98 -4.54 -47.45
C THR A 114 6.51 -4.04 -46.11
N LYS A 115 6.74 -2.72 -45.97
CA LYS A 115 7.11 -2.12 -44.67
C LYS A 115 6.01 -2.28 -43.62
N ALA A 116 4.74 -2.14 -44.01
CA ALA A 116 3.61 -2.34 -43.10
C ALA A 116 3.56 -3.80 -42.61
N GLU A 117 3.68 -4.78 -43.51
CA GLU A 117 3.72 -6.21 -43.16
C GLU A 117 4.89 -6.55 -42.23
N ASP A 118 6.08 -5.96 -42.45
CA ASP A 118 7.24 -6.17 -41.59
C ASP A 118 7.07 -5.54 -40.19
N LEU A 119 6.42 -4.38 -40.10
CA LEU A 119 6.08 -3.76 -38.81
C LEU A 119 5.03 -4.57 -38.06
N GLU A 120 4.01 -5.09 -38.74
CA GLU A 120 3.01 -5.98 -38.14
C GLU A 120 3.64 -7.24 -37.55
N LYS A 121 4.58 -7.87 -38.26
CA LYS A 121 5.34 -9.02 -37.75
C LYS A 121 6.16 -8.67 -36.51
N LYS A 122 6.84 -7.51 -36.50
CA LYS A 122 7.61 -7.05 -35.34
C LYS A 122 6.71 -6.76 -34.14
N LEU A 123 5.55 -6.15 -34.36
CA LEU A 123 4.57 -5.90 -33.30
C LEU A 123 4.04 -7.22 -32.72
N PHE A 124 3.76 -8.21 -33.57
CA PHE A 124 3.34 -9.54 -33.11
C PHE A 124 4.42 -10.23 -32.26
N GLU A 125 5.69 -10.18 -32.67
CA GLU A 125 6.78 -10.78 -31.90
C GLU A 125 7.01 -10.06 -30.57
N ILE A 126 6.95 -8.72 -30.55
CA ILE A 126 7.04 -7.92 -29.32
C ILE A 126 5.87 -8.23 -28.39
N GLN A 127 4.64 -8.36 -28.91
CA GLN A 127 3.48 -8.73 -28.12
C GLN A 127 3.66 -10.10 -27.47
N LYS A 128 4.12 -11.09 -28.24
CA LYS A 128 4.40 -12.45 -27.73
C LYS A 128 5.46 -12.44 -26.63
N GLN A 129 6.53 -11.66 -26.79
CA GLN A 129 7.56 -11.51 -25.76
C GLN A 129 7.02 -10.82 -24.49
N SER A 130 6.18 -9.80 -24.66
CA SER A 130 5.50 -9.12 -23.55
C SER A 130 4.59 -10.07 -22.76
N ASP A 131 3.82 -10.91 -23.46
CA ASP A 131 2.93 -11.89 -22.84
C ASP A 131 3.71 -12.94 -22.05
N GLU A 132 4.83 -13.42 -22.61
CA GLU A 132 5.71 -14.36 -21.93
C GLU A 132 6.36 -13.76 -20.67
N LEU A 133 6.88 -12.52 -20.75
CA LEU A 133 7.43 -11.82 -19.60
C LEU A 133 6.37 -11.59 -18.51
N SER A 134 5.13 -11.29 -18.89
CA SER A 134 4.01 -11.15 -17.95
C SER A 134 3.70 -12.47 -17.26
N ARG A 135 3.73 -13.60 -17.98
CA ARG A 135 3.53 -14.93 -17.41
C ARG A 135 4.62 -15.27 -16.39
N GLU A 136 5.89 -15.03 -16.73
CA GLU A 136 6.98 -15.26 -15.78
C GLU A 136 6.89 -14.35 -14.55
N ALA A 137 6.45 -13.10 -14.71
CA ALA A 137 6.24 -12.20 -13.58
C ALA A 137 5.15 -12.74 -12.63
N GLN A 138 4.04 -13.24 -13.18
CA GLN A 138 2.96 -13.86 -12.40
C GLN A 138 3.43 -15.12 -11.63
N GLU A 139 4.29 -15.93 -12.24
CA GLU A 139 4.89 -17.10 -11.58
C GLU A 139 5.81 -16.68 -10.42
N ARG A 140 6.62 -15.63 -10.61
CA ARG A 140 7.47 -15.06 -9.54
C ARG A 140 6.62 -14.48 -8.40
N ASP A 141 5.56 -13.76 -8.71
CA ASP A 141 4.64 -13.20 -7.71
C ASP A 141 3.94 -14.29 -6.88
N SER A 142 3.51 -15.38 -7.53
CA SER A 142 2.95 -16.54 -6.83
C SER A 142 3.95 -17.13 -5.83
N LYS A 143 5.23 -17.22 -6.22
CA LYS A 143 6.30 -17.72 -5.35
C LYS A 143 6.63 -16.75 -4.20
N ILE A 144 6.57 -15.45 -4.45
CA ILE A 144 6.71 -14.43 -3.39
C ILE A 144 5.59 -14.59 -2.36
N ASN A 145 4.34 -14.78 -2.79
CA ASN A 145 3.21 -14.99 -1.89
C ASN A 145 3.37 -16.25 -1.02
N GLU A 146 3.82 -17.37 -1.61
CA GLU A 146 4.12 -18.59 -0.86
C GLU A 146 5.20 -18.36 0.21
N LEU A 147 6.27 -17.62 -0.12
CA LEU A 147 7.32 -17.29 0.83
C LEU A 147 6.83 -16.34 1.94
N GLN A 148 6.00 -15.35 1.60
CA GLN A 148 5.39 -14.46 2.58
C GLN A 148 4.49 -15.22 3.57
N GLU A 149 3.71 -16.19 3.08
CA GLU A 149 2.89 -17.04 3.95
C GLU A 149 3.76 -17.90 4.88
N MET A 150 4.86 -18.46 4.37
CA MET A 150 5.82 -19.21 5.18
C MET A 150 6.46 -18.33 6.27
N ILE A 151 6.86 -17.11 5.93
CA ILE A 151 7.42 -16.15 6.89
C ILE A 151 6.40 -15.81 7.97
N ALA A 152 5.16 -15.47 7.60
CA ALA A 152 4.11 -15.14 8.57
C ALA A 152 3.82 -16.30 9.54
N ARG A 153 3.84 -17.54 9.05
CA ARG A 153 3.72 -18.74 9.90
C ARG A 153 4.90 -18.90 10.85
N LEU A 154 6.13 -18.66 10.39
CA LEU A 154 7.32 -18.70 11.24
C LEU A 154 7.33 -17.60 12.30
N GLU A 155 6.94 -16.37 11.94
CA GLU A 155 6.79 -15.26 12.89
C GLU A 155 5.76 -15.56 13.97
N THR A 156 4.62 -16.15 13.59
CA THR A 156 3.59 -16.61 14.55
C THR A 156 4.15 -17.67 15.49
N ASN A 157 4.86 -18.67 14.96
CA ASN A 157 5.48 -19.71 15.77
C ASN A 157 6.55 -19.16 16.73
N LEU A 158 7.36 -18.20 16.28
CA LEU A 158 8.35 -17.53 17.11
C LEU A 158 7.70 -16.75 18.24
N SER A 159 6.65 -15.98 17.97
CA SER A 159 5.90 -15.26 19.00
C SER A 159 5.29 -16.21 20.03
N ASN A 160 4.70 -17.32 19.58
CA ASN A 160 4.19 -18.36 20.46
C ASN A 160 5.29 -18.94 21.35
N MET A 161 6.43 -19.32 20.77
CA MET A 161 7.58 -19.84 21.53
C MET A 161 8.16 -18.82 22.51
N GLU A 162 8.22 -17.54 22.14
CA GLU A 162 8.69 -16.46 23.03
C GLU A 162 7.74 -16.30 24.23
N SER A 163 6.42 -16.36 23.99
CA SER A 163 5.43 -16.33 25.06
C SER A 163 5.55 -17.53 26.02
N GLU A 164 5.75 -18.73 25.48
CA GLU A 164 5.94 -19.95 26.28
C GLU A 164 7.22 -19.86 27.11
N ASN A 165 8.32 -19.37 26.52
CA ASN A 165 9.57 -19.14 27.23
C ASN A 165 9.38 -18.11 28.36
N HIS A 166 8.60 -17.05 28.13
CA HIS A 166 8.31 -16.05 29.15
C HIS A 166 7.52 -16.65 30.33
N VAL A 167 6.52 -17.48 30.05
CA VAL A 167 5.74 -18.20 31.07
C VAL A 167 6.62 -19.15 31.88
N LEU A 168 7.49 -19.93 31.23
CA LEU A 168 8.41 -20.84 31.91
C LEU A 168 9.37 -20.10 32.85
N ARG A 169 9.90 -18.94 32.41
CA ARG A 169 10.74 -18.09 33.29
C ARG A 169 9.95 -17.57 34.48
N GLN A 170 8.70 -17.16 34.28
CA GLN A 170 7.85 -16.70 35.38
C GLN A 170 7.55 -17.83 36.38
N GLN A 171 7.26 -19.04 35.89
CA GLN A 171 7.06 -20.22 36.74
C GLN A 171 8.31 -20.57 37.55
N SER A 172 9.51 -20.49 36.94
CA SER A 172 10.77 -20.72 37.65
C SER A 172 11.02 -19.71 38.77
N LEU A 173 10.66 -18.44 38.56
CA LEU A 173 10.78 -17.40 39.61
C LEU A 173 9.83 -17.65 40.77
N LEU A 174 8.58 -18.05 40.47
CA LEU A 174 7.59 -18.39 41.50
C LEU A 174 8.02 -19.61 42.32
N ALA A 175 8.53 -20.66 41.66
CA ALA A 175 9.04 -21.85 42.34
C ALA A 175 10.21 -21.51 43.28
N SER A 176 11.15 -20.65 42.86
CA SER A 176 12.24 -20.18 43.72
C SER A 176 11.74 -19.39 44.93
N ALA A 177 10.73 -18.53 44.77
CA ALA A 177 10.16 -17.77 45.88
C ALA A 177 9.43 -18.67 46.90
N ASP A 178 8.76 -19.71 46.42
CA ASP A 178 8.13 -20.72 47.27
C ASP A 178 9.19 -21.52 48.06
N ASP A 179 10.30 -21.89 47.43
CA ASP A 179 11.40 -22.58 48.09
C ASP A 179 12.13 -21.68 49.11
N ASP A 180 12.31 -20.40 48.83
CA ASP A 180 12.81 -19.42 49.80
C ASP A 180 11.89 -19.31 51.03
N ASN A 181 10.57 -19.34 50.82
CA ASN A 181 9.60 -19.30 51.91
C ASN A 181 9.63 -20.57 52.76
N LYS A 182 9.74 -21.75 52.13
CA LYS A 182 9.92 -23.02 52.85
C LYS A 182 11.22 -23.02 53.64
N THR A 183 12.31 -22.52 53.07
CA THR A 183 13.63 -22.41 53.72
C THR A 183 13.54 -21.57 54.99
N LYS A 184 12.91 -20.38 54.93
CA LYS A 184 12.66 -19.53 56.10
C LYS A 184 11.80 -20.22 57.17
N GLN A 185 10.80 -20.99 56.75
CA GLN A 185 9.96 -21.74 57.68
C GLN A 185 10.75 -22.85 58.39
N ILE A 186 11.65 -23.54 57.66
CA ILE A 186 12.56 -24.55 58.22
C ILE A 186 13.47 -23.91 59.27
N GLU A 187 14.15 -22.80 58.95
CA GLU A 187 15.01 -22.08 59.90
C GLU A 187 14.26 -21.66 61.18
N SER A 188 13.00 -21.21 61.04
CA SER A 188 12.17 -20.87 62.20
C SER A 188 11.83 -22.08 63.07
N LEU A 189 11.55 -23.24 62.46
CA LEU A 189 11.27 -24.46 63.19
C LEU A 189 12.53 -25.00 63.87
N GLU A 190 13.68 -24.96 63.20
CA GLU A 190 14.97 -25.34 63.77
C GLU A 190 15.33 -24.48 64.98
N SER A 191 15.15 -23.15 64.89
CA SER A 191 15.34 -22.26 66.04
C SER A 191 14.42 -22.61 67.21
N LYS A 192 13.15 -22.96 66.93
CA LYS A 192 12.20 -23.35 67.97
C LYS A 192 12.57 -24.69 68.63
N ILE A 193 13.04 -25.65 67.84
CA ILE A 193 13.57 -26.93 68.34
C ILE A 193 14.77 -26.66 69.26
N ALA A 194 15.73 -25.85 68.84
CA ALA A 194 16.90 -25.52 69.66
C ALA A 194 16.52 -24.88 71.01
N ILE A 195 15.50 -24.01 71.03
CA ILE A 195 14.97 -23.43 72.27
C ILE A 195 14.37 -24.53 73.17
N LEU A 196 13.50 -25.39 72.62
CA LEU A 196 12.86 -26.47 73.37
C LEU A 196 13.87 -27.52 73.88
N GLU A 197 14.91 -27.80 73.12
CA GLU A 197 16.01 -28.68 73.53
C GLU A 197 16.79 -28.07 74.70
N SER A 198 17.07 -26.77 74.67
CA SER A 198 17.71 -26.07 75.79
C SER A 198 16.83 -26.07 77.05
N GLU A 199 15.52 -25.88 76.91
CA GLU A 199 14.55 -25.93 78.00
C GLU A 199 14.48 -27.34 78.61
N ASN A 200 14.40 -28.38 77.78
CA ASN A 200 14.45 -29.77 78.23
C ASN A 200 15.76 -30.10 78.96
N GLN A 201 16.89 -29.56 78.50
CA GLN A 201 18.17 -29.79 79.17
C GLN A 201 18.25 -29.12 80.55
N VAL A 202 17.63 -27.94 80.70
CA VAL A 202 17.46 -27.27 82.01
C VAL A 202 16.54 -28.06 82.93
N LEU A 203 15.43 -28.60 82.41
CA LEU A 203 14.52 -29.45 83.18
C LEU A 203 15.19 -30.73 83.67
N CYS A 204 16.04 -31.35 82.84
CA CYS A 204 16.86 -32.51 83.22
C CYS A 204 17.97 -32.18 84.25
N SER A 205 18.30 -30.90 84.45
CA SER A 205 19.34 -30.46 85.39
C SER A 205 18.82 -30.22 86.83
N ASN A 206 17.51 -30.38 87.07
CA ASN A 206 16.90 -30.31 88.41
C ASN A 206 16.70 -31.72 89.01
N PRO A 207 17.17 -32.02 90.24
CA PRO A 207 17.13 -33.38 90.76
C PRO A 207 15.85 -33.70 91.57
N ALA A 208 15.27 -34.88 91.33
CA ALA A 208 14.54 -35.71 92.30
C ALA A 208 14.67 -37.20 91.91
N PRO A 209 14.62 -38.16 92.86
CA PRO A 209 15.57 -39.28 92.93
C PRO A 209 15.24 -40.53 92.09
N ALA A 210 16.30 -41.31 91.87
CA ALA A 210 16.45 -42.48 91.01
C ALA A 210 15.65 -43.74 91.41
N VAL A 211 15.37 -44.61 90.43
CA VAL A 211 15.66 -46.06 90.51
C VAL A 211 16.16 -46.56 89.14
N GLN A 212 17.25 -47.31 89.23
CA GLN A 212 18.14 -47.84 88.21
C GLN A 212 17.63 -49.17 87.65
N ALA A 213 17.85 -49.44 86.36
CA ALA A 213 18.05 -50.81 85.87
C ALA A 213 19.01 -50.80 84.68
N VAL A 214 20.13 -51.47 84.91
CA VAL A 214 21.30 -51.71 84.06
C VAL A 214 20.97 -52.74 82.96
N VAL A 215 21.47 -52.56 81.73
CA VAL A 215 22.31 -53.52 80.97
C VAL A 215 23.06 -52.75 79.85
N ASN A 216 24.36 -53.00 79.74
CA ASN A 216 25.30 -52.64 78.66
C ASN A 216 26.07 -53.95 78.31
N PRO A 217 27.00 -54.04 77.32
CA PRO A 217 27.35 -53.13 76.20
C PRO A 217 27.60 -53.89 74.86
N GLU A 218 27.97 -53.21 73.76
CA GLU A 218 29.17 -53.62 72.99
C GLU A 218 29.70 -52.54 72.02
N VAL A 219 31.02 -52.58 71.88
CA VAL A 219 31.96 -51.66 71.24
C VAL A 219 32.18 -52.06 69.77
N ILE A 220 32.52 -51.11 68.90
CA ILE A 220 33.65 -51.16 67.94
C ILE A 220 33.74 -49.81 67.18
N GLN A 221 34.92 -49.18 67.28
CA GLN A 221 35.51 -48.15 66.41
C GLN A 221 36.77 -48.79 65.76
N PRO A 222 37.56 -48.17 64.85
CA PRO A 222 37.42 -46.91 64.08
C PRO A 222 37.98 -47.00 62.61
N SER A 223 37.98 -45.89 61.84
CA SER A 223 39.04 -45.43 60.88
C SER A 223 38.53 -44.23 60.02
N VAL A 224 39.01 -42.98 60.14
CA VAL A 224 40.22 -42.28 59.63
C VAL A 224 40.33 -42.12 58.09
N MET A 225 40.17 -40.88 57.59
CA MET A 225 41.05 -40.09 56.66
C MET A 225 40.29 -38.82 56.22
N LYS A 226 40.68 -37.59 56.60
CA LYS A 226 41.69 -36.68 56.00
C LYS A 226 41.54 -36.43 54.48
N ASN A 227 41.16 -35.19 54.14
CA ASN A 227 41.80 -34.25 53.18
C ASN A 227 40.89 -32.97 53.15
N SER A 228 41.26 -31.74 53.57
CA SER A 228 42.30 -30.81 53.06
C SER A 228 42.25 -30.69 51.53
N HIS A 229 42.05 -29.57 50.84
CA HIS A 229 42.22 -28.11 51.01
C HIS A 229 41.26 -27.48 49.92
N GLN A 230 40.91 -26.20 49.81
CA GLN A 230 41.72 -24.98 49.84
C GLN A 230 40.78 -23.76 49.72
N VAL A 231 41.01 -22.75 50.55
CA VAL A 231 40.60 -21.36 50.35
C VAL A 231 41.80 -20.63 49.76
N LEU A 232 41.59 -19.76 48.77
CA LEU A 232 42.38 -18.54 48.56
C LEU A 232 41.50 -17.42 47.97
N GLU A 233 41.56 -16.25 48.63
CA GLU A 233 41.05 -14.95 48.20
C GLU A 233 41.85 -14.34 47.04
N ASN A 234 41.18 -13.59 46.15
CA ASN A 234 41.31 -12.13 45.94
C ASN A 234 41.00 -11.71 44.49
N GLY A 235 40.16 -10.68 44.36
CA GLY A 235 39.93 -9.96 43.11
C GLY A 235 38.65 -9.10 43.12
N HIS A 236 38.81 -7.83 43.51
CA HIS A 236 37.96 -6.64 43.25
C HIS A 236 36.89 -6.81 42.13
N GLN A 237 35.64 -6.35 42.29
CA GLN A 237 35.27 -4.93 42.36
C GLN A 237 33.85 -4.76 42.92
N LEU A 238 33.70 -3.99 43.99
CA LEU A 238 32.45 -3.33 44.36
C LEU A 238 32.44 -1.98 43.65
N GLY A 239 31.34 -1.65 42.99
CA GLY A 239 31.08 -0.31 42.46
C GLY A 239 29.60 0.00 42.63
N GLU A 240 29.26 0.69 43.72
CA GLU A 240 27.95 1.29 43.95
C GLU A 240 27.55 2.26 42.83
N PRO A 241 26.25 2.48 42.59
CA PRO A 241 25.79 3.54 41.72
C PRO A 241 25.83 4.87 42.47
N LYS A 242 26.48 5.89 41.88
CA LYS A 242 26.26 7.29 42.26
C LYS A 242 25.92 8.14 41.05
N MET A 243 24.87 8.91 41.27
CA MET A 243 24.33 9.98 40.44
C MET A 243 25.31 11.16 40.33
N GLU A 244 25.02 11.99 39.33
CA GLU A 244 25.47 13.37 39.07
C GLU A 244 26.91 13.54 38.58
N GLU A 245 27.08 13.87 37.30
CA GLU A 245 27.16 15.27 36.87
C GLU A 245 27.00 15.41 35.35
N VAL A 246 26.26 16.45 34.99
CA VAL A 246 25.92 16.88 33.64
C VAL A 246 27.17 17.35 32.90
N VAL A 247 27.53 16.67 31.80
CA VAL A 247 28.32 17.29 30.72
C VAL A 247 27.66 16.95 29.39
N VAL A 248 27.03 17.98 28.82
CA VAL A 248 26.39 18.00 27.50
C VAL A 248 27.43 17.75 26.41
N PRO A 249 27.32 16.70 25.56
CA PRO A 249 28.06 16.60 24.32
C PRO A 249 27.25 17.24 23.17
N PRO A 250 27.89 17.95 22.22
CA PRO A 250 27.18 18.76 21.24
C PRO A 250 26.58 17.91 20.12
N ILE A 251 25.31 18.20 19.79
CA ILE A 251 24.73 18.20 18.45
C ILE A 251 24.99 16.93 17.59
N LYS A 252 24.28 15.83 17.89
CA LYS A 252 24.10 14.69 16.95
C LYS A 252 22.76 14.72 16.20
N ASN A 253 21.94 15.75 16.39
CA ASN A 253 20.61 15.85 15.76
C ASN A 253 20.62 16.53 14.38
N LEU A 254 21.63 17.36 14.08
CA LEU A 254 21.72 18.03 12.76
C LEU A 254 22.03 17.02 11.63
N SER A 255 22.96 16.08 11.81
CA SER A 255 23.32 15.13 10.75
C SER A 255 22.19 14.15 10.40
N LYS A 256 21.40 13.72 11.38
CA LYS A 256 20.25 12.83 11.15
C LYS A 256 19.11 13.56 10.44
N GLN A 257 18.79 14.80 10.82
CA GLN A 257 17.79 15.60 10.10
C GLN A 257 18.25 15.96 8.68
N GLN A 258 19.53 16.29 8.50
CA GLN A 258 20.10 16.59 7.19
C GLN A 258 20.02 15.35 6.28
N SER A 259 20.44 14.17 6.77
CA SER A 259 20.30 12.90 6.02
C SER A 259 18.85 12.50 5.68
N LEU A 260 17.88 12.89 6.52
CA LEU A 260 16.46 12.60 6.29
C LEU A 260 15.90 13.52 5.21
N THR A 261 16.32 14.79 5.20
CA THR A 261 15.93 15.78 4.19
C THR A 261 16.61 15.49 2.85
N ASP A 262 17.88 15.08 2.87
CA ASP A 262 18.64 14.66 1.68
C ASP A 262 18.03 13.41 1.03
N ARG A 263 17.64 12.42 1.84
CA ARG A 263 16.95 11.22 1.34
C ARG A 263 15.55 11.52 0.81
N GLN A 264 14.84 12.49 1.39
CA GLN A 264 13.58 12.98 0.82
C GLN A 264 13.79 13.68 -0.52
N GLN A 265 14.85 14.48 -0.64
CA GLN A 265 15.19 15.15 -1.88
C GLN A 265 15.57 14.16 -2.99
N GLU A 266 16.37 13.14 -2.69
CA GLU A 266 16.71 12.07 -3.63
C GLU A 266 15.46 11.32 -4.10
N ASN A 267 14.55 10.99 -3.16
CA ASN A 267 13.26 10.38 -3.50
C ASN A 267 12.41 11.25 -4.43
N HIS A 268 12.40 12.57 -4.20
CA HIS A 268 11.74 13.52 -5.11
C HIS A 268 12.39 13.53 -6.49
N ASP A 269 13.72 13.48 -6.56
CA ASP A 269 14.47 13.48 -7.82
C ASP A 269 14.18 12.20 -8.64
N ILE A 270 14.14 11.05 -7.98
CA ILE A 270 13.75 9.77 -8.58
C ILE A 270 12.31 9.84 -9.10
N LEU A 271 11.39 10.42 -8.33
CA LEU A 271 10.00 10.57 -8.76
C LEU A 271 9.89 11.45 -10.01
N ILE A 272 10.57 12.60 -10.01
CA ILE A 272 10.57 13.52 -11.16
C ILE A 272 11.17 12.84 -12.39
N LYS A 273 12.26 12.09 -12.23
CA LYS A 273 12.87 11.31 -13.30
C LYS A 273 11.88 10.27 -13.86
N SER A 274 11.20 9.53 -12.98
CA SER A 274 10.19 8.56 -13.40
C SER A 274 9.02 9.22 -14.14
N LEU A 275 8.59 10.42 -13.73
CA LEU A 275 7.54 11.17 -14.41
C LEU A 275 7.97 11.60 -15.82
N ALA A 276 9.23 11.97 -16.01
CA ALA A 276 9.76 12.42 -17.29
C ALA A 276 10.05 11.27 -18.26
N GLU A 277 10.55 10.14 -17.76
CA GLU A 277 11.07 9.04 -18.57
C GLU A 277 10.06 7.89 -18.76
N ASP A 278 9.15 7.66 -17.81
CA ASP A 278 8.22 6.53 -17.85
C ASP A 278 6.93 6.86 -18.62
N ARG A 279 6.96 6.66 -19.94
CA ARG A 279 5.78 6.85 -20.82
C ARG A 279 4.86 5.63 -20.92
N ARG A 280 4.95 4.68 -19.99
CA ARG A 280 4.13 3.47 -20.05
C ARG A 280 2.67 3.74 -19.67
N TYR A 281 1.78 2.97 -20.27
CA TYR A 281 0.40 2.85 -19.87
C TYR A 281 0.21 1.56 -19.08
N ASP A 282 -0.42 1.67 -17.92
CA ASP A 282 -0.93 0.54 -17.15
C ASP A 282 -2.46 0.61 -17.16
N ASN A 283 -3.13 -0.41 -17.72
CA ASN A 283 -4.59 -0.50 -17.76
C ASN A 283 -5.31 0.75 -18.31
N ARG A 284 -4.86 1.25 -19.48
CA ARG A 284 -5.35 2.50 -20.14
C ARG A 284 -5.11 3.80 -19.37
N ARG A 285 -4.34 3.78 -18.29
CA ARG A 285 -3.94 4.97 -17.53
C ARG A 285 -2.43 5.19 -17.62
N PRO A 286 -1.95 6.43 -17.69
CA PRO A 286 -0.52 6.69 -17.65
C PRO A 286 0.08 6.23 -16.31
N ALA A 287 1.04 5.31 -16.35
CA ALA A 287 1.65 4.73 -15.15
C ALA A 287 2.31 5.82 -14.29
N ALA A 288 2.98 6.78 -14.93
CA ALA A 288 3.57 7.95 -14.28
C ALA A 288 2.58 8.74 -13.41
N ALA A 289 1.33 8.91 -13.87
CA ALA A 289 0.30 9.60 -13.10
C ALA A 289 -0.04 8.85 -11.80
N CYS A 290 -0.17 7.52 -11.89
CA CYS A 290 -0.47 6.66 -10.75
C CYS A 290 0.70 6.62 -9.74
N ILE A 291 1.94 6.55 -10.23
CA ILE A 291 3.15 6.55 -9.40
C ILE A 291 3.25 7.87 -8.64
N VAL A 292 3.17 9.01 -9.33
CA VAL A 292 3.19 10.34 -8.71
C VAL A 292 2.09 10.47 -7.66
N TYR A 293 0.87 10.06 -7.98
CA TYR A 293 -0.23 10.10 -7.01
C TYR A 293 0.05 9.25 -5.76
N LYS A 294 0.47 8.00 -5.92
CA LYS A 294 0.78 7.09 -4.81
C LYS A 294 1.94 7.62 -3.95
N SER A 295 2.98 8.19 -4.58
CA SER A 295 4.11 8.79 -3.87
C SER A 295 3.70 10.00 -3.03
N LEU A 296 2.87 10.89 -3.58
CA LEU A 296 2.36 12.06 -2.86
C LEU A 296 1.50 11.66 -1.65
N LEU A 297 0.71 10.59 -1.77
CA LEU A 297 -0.04 10.02 -0.64
C LEU A 297 0.89 9.44 0.42
N HIS A 298 1.83 8.59 0.01
CA HIS A 298 2.76 7.92 0.93
C HIS A 298 3.59 8.94 1.74
N TRP A 299 4.01 10.04 1.13
CA TRP A 299 4.76 11.10 1.81
C TRP A 299 3.87 12.14 2.51
N HIS A 300 2.55 11.93 2.56
CA HIS A 300 1.59 12.85 3.18
C HIS A 300 1.77 14.31 2.70
N SER A 301 2.13 14.47 1.43
CA SER A 301 2.54 15.77 0.87
C SER A 301 1.41 16.81 0.88
N PHE A 302 0.16 16.37 1.02
CA PHE A 302 -1.03 17.21 1.14
C PHE A 302 -1.20 17.89 2.50
N GLU A 303 -0.61 17.33 3.55
CA GLU A 303 -0.72 17.83 4.93
C GLU A 303 0.48 18.68 5.34
N ALA A 304 1.56 18.62 4.56
CA ALA A 304 2.77 19.39 4.80
C ALA A 304 2.58 20.87 4.44
N GLU A 305 2.84 21.78 5.39
CA GLU A 305 2.67 23.23 5.23
C GLU A 305 3.44 23.81 4.03
N LYS A 306 4.59 23.20 3.65
CA LYS A 306 5.39 23.58 2.47
C LYS A 306 6.09 22.36 1.87
N THR A 307 5.74 22.01 0.63
CA THR A 307 6.52 21.06 -0.18
C THR A 307 6.76 21.64 -1.57
N ASN A 308 8.00 21.53 -2.07
CA ASN A 308 8.35 21.97 -3.42
C ASN A 308 8.01 20.91 -4.49
N ILE A 309 7.59 19.71 -4.09
CA ILE A 309 7.35 18.58 -4.99
C ILE A 309 6.26 18.88 -6.01
N PHE A 310 5.21 19.60 -5.62
CA PHE A 310 4.14 19.99 -6.55
C PHE A 310 4.64 20.95 -7.63
N ASP A 311 5.41 21.97 -7.26
CA ASP A 311 5.99 22.92 -8.22
C ASP A 311 6.94 22.21 -9.19
N ARG A 312 7.73 21.26 -8.69
CA ARG A 312 8.63 20.44 -9.50
C ARG A 312 7.86 19.56 -10.49
N ILE A 313 6.82 18.87 -10.04
CA ILE A 313 5.95 18.05 -10.93
C ILE A 313 5.34 18.92 -12.02
N ILE A 314 4.78 20.07 -11.65
CA ILE A 314 4.17 21.02 -12.60
C ILE A 314 5.20 21.52 -13.61
N HIS A 315 6.40 21.87 -13.15
CA HIS A 315 7.47 22.35 -14.01
C HIS A 315 7.93 21.26 -15.00
N THR A 316 8.12 20.02 -14.54
CA THR A 316 8.50 18.90 -15.41
C THR A 316 7.45 18.65 -16.47
N ILE A 317 6.17 18.56 -16.10
CA ILE A 317 5.07 18.35 -17.06
C ILE A 317 5.04 19.51 -18.07
N ARG A 318 5.17 20.76 -17.62
CA ARG A 318 5.18 21.93 -18.50
C ARG A 318 6.32 21.86 -19.50
N SER A 319 7.54 21.62 -19.03
CA SER A 319 8.72 21.50 -19.91
C SER A 319 8.56 20.36 -20.91
N SER A 320 8.02 19.22 -20.49
CA SER A 320 7.79 18.09 -21.39
C SER A 320 6.69 18.33 -22.42
N VAL A 321 5.68 19.15 -22.10
CA VAL A 321 4.64 19.57 -23.05
C VAL A 321 5.18 20.60 -24.04
N GLU A 322 5.99 21.55 -23.58
CA GLU A 322 6.65 22.56 -24.44
C GLU A 322 7.64 21.92 -25.42
N ASN A 323 8.30 20.84 -25.01
CA ASN A 323 9.26 20.09 -25.82
C ASN A 323 8.62 18.93 -26.63
N ALA A 324 7.29 18.77 -26.61
CA ALA A 324 6.63 17.67 -27.29
C ALA A 324 6.60 17.89 -28.82
N GLU A 325 7.28 17.02 -29.57
CA GLU A 325 7.38 17.14 -31.04
C GLU A 325 6.23 16.42 -31.78
N SER A 326 5.56 15.47 -31.12
CA SER A 326 4.50 14.66 -31.73
C SER A 326 3.14 14.83 -31.07
N SER A 327 2.07 14.66 -31.85
CA SER A 327 0.69 14.64 -31.33
C SER A 327 0.45 13.52 -30.32
N GLY A 328 1.16 12.39 -30.46
CA GLY A 328 1.12 11.27 -29.51
C GLY A 328 1.70 11.64 -28.13
N GLU A 329 2.79 12.41 -28.10
CA GLU A 329 3.36 12.90 -26.84
C GLU A 329 2.46 13.91 -26.14
N LEU A 330 1.85 14.83 -26.90
CA LEU A 330 0.86 15.76 -26.36
C LEU A 330 -0.37 15.03 -25.80
N ALA A 331 -0.87 14.01 -26.52
CA ALA A 331 -1.97 13.19 -26.04
C ALA A 331 -1.61 12.41 -24.76
N TYR A 332 -0.38 11.89 -24.68
CA TYR A 332 0.13 11.25 -23.46
C TYR A 332 0.18 12.22 -22.28
N TRP A 333 0.78 13.41 -22.46
CA TRP A 333 0.89 14.40 -21.38
C TRP A 333 -0.48 14.90 -20.94
N LEU A 334 -1.41 15.14 -21.89
CA LEU A 334 -2.79 15.53 -21.60
C LEU A 334 -3.53 14.44 -20.81
N SER A 335 -3.34 13.17 -21.18
CA SER A 335 -3.89 12.01 -20.46
C SER A 335 -3.30 11.92 -19.04
N THR A 336 -2.00 12.14 -18.91
CA THR A 336 -1.25 12.09 -17.63
C THR A 336 -1.72 13.19 -16.68
N THR A 337 -1.83 14.44 -17.17
CA THR A 337 -2.34 15.56 -16.39
C THR A 337 -3.79 15.39 -15.99
N SER A 338 -4.64 14.90 -16.89
CA SER A 338 -6.07 14.69 -16.61
C SER A 338 -6.28 13.61 -15.55
N THR A 339 -5.51 12.52 -15.64
CA THR A 339 -5.54 11.43 -14.66
C THR A 339 -5.03 11.90 -13.30
N LEU A 340 -3.90 12.61 -13.24
CA LEU A 340 -3.39 13.21 -12.00
C LEU A 340 -4.43 14.14 -11.38
N LEU A 341 -5.02 15.04 -12.17
CA LEU A 341 -6.01 15.98 -11.69
C LEU A 341 -7.23 15.27 -11.09
N TYR A 342 -7.74 14.24 -11.77
CA TYR A 342 -8.85 13.43 -11.28
C TYR A 342 -8.53 12.75 -9.94
N LEU A 343 -7.35 12.11 -9.83
CA LEU A 343 -6.93 11.44 -8.59
C LEU A 343 -6.77 12.44 -7.44
N LEU A 344 -6.11 13.58 -7.68
CA LEU A 344 -5.92 14.64 -6.68
C LEU A 344 -7.26 15.24 -6.22
N GLN A 345 -8.20 15.48 -7.13
CA GLN A 345 -9.52 15.99 -6.78
C GLN A 345 -10.32 15.00 -5.93
N ASN A 346 -10.22 13.69 -6.18
CA ASN A 346 -10.90 12.69 -5.38
C ASN A 346 -10.37 12.65 -3.94
N THR A 347 -9.06 12.80 -3.73
CA THR A 347 -8.45 12.86 -2.40
C THR A 347 -8.89 14.09 -1.62
N LEU A 348 -8.91 15.26 -2.27
CA LEU A 348 -9.34 16.51 -1.64
C LEU A 348 -10.85 16.51 -1.34
N LYS A 349 -11.68 15.92 -2.21
CA LYS A 349 -13.12 15.74 -1.95
C LYS A 349 -13.38 14.77 -0.80
N ALA A 350 -12.66 13.64 -0.73
CA ALA A 350 -12.77 12.68 0.37
C ALA A 350 -12.35 13.30 1.72
N SER A 351 -11.27 14.08 1.72
CA SER A 351 -10.83 14.86 2.88
C SER A 351 -11.91 15.88 3.30
N SER A 352 -12.55 16.58 2.36
CA SER A 352 -13.64 17.53 2.66
C SER A 352 -14.92 16.89 3.20
N SER A 353 -15.20 15.62 2.88
CA SER A 353 -16.33 14.87 3.44
C SER A 353 -16.08 14.32 4.85
N SER A 354 -14.82 14.20 5.25
CA SER A 354 -14.40 13.64 6.55
C SER A 354 -14.33 14.69 7.67
N THR A 355 -14.45 15.98 7.37
CA THR A 355 -14.26 17.05 8.37
C THR A 355 -15.50 17.91 8.55
N LYS A 356 -16.56 17.33 9.13
CA LYS A 356 -17.59 18.12 9.83
C LYS A 356 -17.14 18.38 11.27
N VAL A 357 -16.23 19.33 11.45
CA VAL A 357 -16.04 20.06 12.71
C VAL A 357 -16.02 21.55 12.37
N PRO A 358 -16.93 22.38 12.92
CA PRO A 358 -16.91 23.81 12.65
C PRO A 358 -15.95 24.48 13.64
N ASN A 359 -14.76 24.88 13.17
CA ASN A 359 -14.05 25.98 13.82
C ASN A 359 -13.08 26.71 12.87
N ARG A 360 -13.61 27.78 12.29
CA ARG A 360 -13.03 29.11 12.08
C ARG A 360 -11.49 29.29 12.24
N SER A 361 -10.77 29.41 11.12
CA SER A 361 -9.76 30.45 10.83
C SER A 361 -9.35 30.34 9.35
N ARG A 362 -9.95 31.09 8.43
CA ARG A 362 -9.49 32.38 7.85
C ARG A 362 -8.06 32.36 7.26
N THR A 363 -8.07 32.49 5.92
CA THR A 363 -7.06 33.05 4.98
C THR A 363 -6.00 32.13 4.34
N ALA A 364 -5.99 32.21 3.00
CA ALA A 364 -4.94 31.83 2.04
C ALA A 364 -4.87 30.37 1.53
N THR A 365 -5.93 29.91 0.86
CA THR A 365 -5.80 28.91 -0.23
C THR A 365 -6.55 29.41 -1.46
N GLY A 366 -5.90 30.32 -2.18
CA GLY A 366 -6.38 30.78 -3.49
C GLY A 366 -6.26 29.65 -4.51
N ASN A 367 -7.42 29.12 -4.90
CA ASN A 367 -7.71 28.34 -6.10
C ASN A 367 -6.53 28.16 -7.08
N LEU A 368 -5.87 27.00 -7.00
CA LEU A 368 -4.91 26.50 -8.00
C LEU A 368 -5.49 26.54 -9.43
N PHE A 369 -6.81 26.43 -9.56
CA PHE A 369 -7.52 26.49 -10.84
C PHE A 369 -7.55 27.88 -11.49
N ASN A 370 -7.54 28.96 -10.71
CA ASN A 370 -7.57 30.32 -11.28
C ASN A 370 -6.20 30.73 -11.85
N ARG A 371 -5.12 30.13 -11.36
CA ARG A 371 -3.75 30.40 -11.84
C ARG A 371 -3.46 29.81 -13.21
N MET A 372 -4.12 28.70 -13.57
CA MET A 372 -3.93 28.06 -14.88
C MET A 372 -4.67 28.81 -16.01
N VAL A 373 -5.80 29.46 -15.70
CA VAL A 373 -6.62 30.18 -16.70
C VAL A 373 -6.15 31.63 -16.93
N GLN A 374 -5.52 32.27 -15.94
CA GLN A 374 -5.14 33.69 -16.05
C GLN A 374 -3.87 33.95 -16.86
N ASN A 375 -2.94 32.99 -16.94
CA ASN A 375 -1.68 33.18 -17.70
C ASN A 375 -1.78 32.87 -19.20
N ALA A 376 -2.90 32.32 -19.67
CA ALA A 376 -3.13 32.11 -21.11
C ALA A 376 -3.64 33.37 -21.84
N ARG A 377 -3.88 34.48 -21.12
CA ARG A 377 -4.39 35.74 -21.70
C ARG A 377 -3.35 36.88 -21.78
N SER A 378 -2.12 36.68 -21.31
CA SER A 378 -1.10 37.73 -21.27
C SER A 378 -0.09 37.71 -22.43
N SER A 379 -0.27 36.87 -23.45
CA SER A 379 0.61 36.80 -24.63
C SER A 379 -0.12 37.21 -25.92
N SER A 380 -0.77 38.38 -25.90
CA SER A 380 -1.26 39.09 -27.09
C SER A 380 -1.31 40.60 -26.84
N SER A 381 -0.14 41.21 -26.68
CA SER A 381 0.14 42.63 -26.95
C SER A 381 1.61 42.88 -26.69
N GLY A 382 2.36 43.14 -27.75
CA GLY A 382 3.80 43.37 -27.77
C GLY A 382 4.31 43.23 -29.18
#